data_AF-A0A6M3JI94-F1
#
_entry.id   AF-A0A6M3JI94-F1
#
_cell.length_a   1.000
_cell.length_b   1.000
_cell.length_c   1.000
_cell.angle_alpha   90.00
_cell.angle_beta   90.00
_cell.angle_gamma   90.00
#
_symmetry.space_group_name_H-M   'P 1'
#
loop_
_entity.id
_entity.type
_entity.pdbx_description
1 polymer ?
#
loop_
_entity_poly.entity_id
_entity_poly.type
_entity_poly.pdbx_seq_one_letter_code
_entity_poly.pdbx_strand_id
1 'polypeptide(L)'
;MKLIHKTYKFKLFPNKEQIELISRHFGSTRFVWNYFLAERKQSYLESKKTLTYYNNAQTLVALKKTDEFNWLKDVNSQSLQASLKDLDTAYGRFFKKQAMFPKFKKKGLCIDSFRCPQNVKIVNDKLQIPKFKPVKIKIHRAIE
;
A
#
# COMPACT_ATOMS: atom_id res chain seq x y z
N MET A 1 9.09 31.35 3.58
CA MET A 1 8.18 30.63 4.50
C MET A 1 8.64 29.19 4.62
N LYS A 2 8.75 28.65 5.85
CA LYS A 2 9.13 27.25 6.08
C LYS A 2 7.91 26.35 5.83
N LEU A 3 8.05 25.31 5.01
CA LEU A 3 7.00 24.32 4.80
C LEU A 3 6.82 23.50 6.10
N ILE A 4 5.63 23.53 6.70
CA ILE A 4 5.30 22.76 7.89
C ILE A 4 4.42 21.59 7.48
N HIS A 5 4.90 20.36 7.70
CA HIS A 5 4.11 19.15 7.48
C HIS A 5 3.31 18.81 8.74
N LYS A 6 1.98 18.72 8.62
CA LYS A 6 1.09 18.27 9.70
C LYS A 6 0.57 16.87 9.40
N THR A 7 0.39 16.06 10.44
CA THR A 7 -0.20 14.72 10.36
C THR A 7 -1.39 14.62 11.29
N TYR A 8 -2.52 14.13 10.79
CA TYR A 8 -3.75 13.94 11.55
C TYR A 8 -4.11 12.45 11.60
N LYS A 9 -4.62 12.00 12.75
CA LYS A 9 -5.06 10.62 12.97
C LYS A 9 -6.49 10.62 13.49
N PHE A 10 -7.40 10.04 12.72
CA PHE A 10 -8.83 9.99 13.08
C PHE A 10 -9.34 8.54 13.09
N LYS A 11 -10.39 8.29 13.88
CA LYS A 11 -11.07 6.99 13.92
C LYS A 11 -12.11 6.91 12.80
N LEU A 12 -12.07 5.81 12.04
CA LEU A 12 -13.07 5.49 11.03
C LEU A 12 -14.19 4.64 11.65
N PHE A 13 -15.41 4.83 11.13
CA PHE A 13 -16.60 4.04 11.44
C PHE A 13 -17.17 3.44 10.14
N PRO A 14 -16.49 2.43 9.56
CA PRO A 14 -16.94 1.78 8.34
C PRO A 14 -18.14 0.87 8.58
N ASN A 15 -18.99 0.73 7.56
CA ASN A 15 -20.03 -0.30 7.51
C ASN A 15 -19.45 -1.66 7.07
N LYS A 16 -20.28 -2.72 7.04
CA LYS A 16 -19.83 -4.08 6.71
C LYS A 16 -19.15 -4.17 5.32
N GLU A 17 -19.74 -3.58 4.29
CA GLU A 17 -19.17 -3.55 2.93
C GLU A 17 -17.79 -2.85 2.91
N GLN A 18 -17.67 -1.73 3.62
CA GLN A 18 -16.43 -0.96 3.71
C GLN A 18 -15.35 -1.74 4.47
N ILE A 19 -15.71 -2.44 5.56
CA ILE A 19 -14.77 -3.30 6.32
C ILE A 19 -14.22 -4.40 5.41
N GLU A 20 -15.08 -5.03 4.63
CA GLU A 20 -14.67 -6.08 3.70
C GLU A 20 -13.71 -5.53 2.65
N LEU A 21 -14.04 -4.40 2.02
CA LEU A 21 -13.18 -3.76 1.03
C LEU A 21 -11.83 -3.30 1.63
N ILE A 22 -11.84 -2.73 2.84
CA ILE A 22 -10.61 -2.41 3.59
C ILE A 22 -9.75 -3.67 3.80
N SER A 23 -10.39 -4.78 4.18
CA SER A 23 -9.71 -6.06 4.40
C SER A 23 -9.10 -6.62 3.11
N ARG A 24 -9.80 -6.48 1.97
CA ARG A 24 -9.25 -6.79 0.65
C ARG A 24 -8.02 -5.94 0.35
N HIS A 25 -8.06 -4.62 0.62
CA HIS A 25 -6.89 -3.75 0.44
C HIS A 25 -5.69 -4.18 1.29
N PHE A 26 -5.90 -4.57 2.55
CA PHE A 26 -4.83 -5.11 3.40
C PHE A 26 -4.24 -6.41 2.81
N GLY A 27 -5.10 -7.32 2.35
CA GLY A 27 -4.68 -8.56 1.68
C GLY A 27 -3.86 -8.29 0.42
N SER A 28 -4.39 -7.48 -0.50
CA SER A 28 -3.75 -7.18 -1.78
C SER A 28 -2.41 -6.46 -1.62
N THR A 29 -2.32 -5.46 -0.73
CA THR A 29 -1.07 -4.74 -0.50
C THR A 29 0.00 -5.63 0.16
N ARG A 30 -0.41 -6.52 1.07
CA ARG A 30 0.48 -7.54 1.66
C ARG A 30 0.97 -8.54 0.61
N PHE A 31 0.07 -9.01 -0.24
CA PHE A 31 0.41 -9.91 -1.35
C PHE A 31 1.44 -9.26 -2.27
N VAL A 32 1.17 -8.04 -2.76
CA VAL A 32 2.09 -7.31 -3.64
C VAL A 32 3.47 -7.16 -3.01
N TRP A 33 3.54 -6.77 -1.73
CA TRP A 33 4.83 -6.70 -1.02
C TRP A 33 5.59 -8.04 -1.06
N ASN A 34 4.92 -9.13 -0.70
CA ASN A 34 5.54 -10.45 -0.60
C ASN A 34 5.95 -10.98 -1.97
N TYR A 35 5.06 -10.87 -2.97
CA TYR A 35 5.31 -11.32 -4.33
C TYR A 35 6.57 -10.68 -4.91
N PHE A 36 6.67 -9.34 -4.81
CA PHE A 36 7.81 -8.62 -5.37
C PHE A 36 9.08 -8.71 -4.51
N LEU A 37 8.95 -8.94 -3.20
CA LEU A 37 10.09 -9.31 -2.37
C LEU A 37 10.67 -10.66 -2.80
N ALA A 38 9.83 -11.65 -3.10
CA ALA A 38 10.25 -12.95 -3.60
C ALA A 38 10.89 -12.83 -5.00
N GLU A 39 10.25 -12.11 -5.92
CA GLU A 39 10.79 -11.87 -7.28
C GLU A 39 12.18 -11.19 -7.22
N ARG A 40 12.34 -10.13 -6.41
CA ARG A 40 13.63 -9.46 -6.23
C ARG A 40 14.70 -10.40 -5.67
N LYS A 41 14.34 -11.24 -4.69
CA LYS A 41 15.27 -12.25 -4.14
C LYS A 41 15.71 -13.24 -5.21
N GLN A 42 14.76 -13.79 -5.96
CA GLN A 42 15.04 -14.77 -7.01
C GLN A 42 15.94 -14.18 -8.09
N SER A 43 15.57 -13.01 -8.61
CA SER A 43 16.35 -12.31 -9.64
C SER A 43 17.80 -12.03 -9.20
N TYR A 44 18.00 -11.68 -7.93
CA TYR A 44 19.33 -11.46 -7.37
C TYR A 44 20.12 -12.76 -7.21
N LEU A 45 19.48 -13.87 -6.80
CA LEU A 45 20.14 -15.17 -6.67
C LEU A 45 20.61 -15.69 -8.03
N GLU A 46 19.78 -15.57 -9.07
CA GLU A 46 20.06 -16.09 -10.41
C GLU A 46 21.04 -15.23 -11.20
N SER A 47 20.85 -13.91 -11.17
CA SER A 47 21.52 -13.00 -12.12
C SER A 47 22.27 -11.84 -11.46
N LYS A 48 22.27 -11.77 -10.12
CA LYS A 48 22.80 -10.64 -9.33
C LYS A 48 22.20 -9.28 -9.69
N LYS A 49 21.08 -9.27 -10.42
CA LYS A 49 20.36 -8.05 -10.77
C LYS A 49 19.47 -7.61 -9.62
N THR A 50 19.40 -6.29 -9.43
CA THR A 50 18.48 -5.68 -8.47
C THR A 50 17.35 -5.02 -9.26
N LEU A 51 16.12 -5.50 -9.08
CA LEU A 51 14.96 -4.89 -9.72
C LEU A 51 14.58 -3.59 -9.02
N THR A 52 14.16 -2.61 -9.81
CA THR A 52 13.71 -1.30 -9.33
C THR A 52 12.19 -1.26 -9.18
N TYR A 53 11.68 -0.20 -8.54
CA TYR A 53 10.24 0.09 -8.51
C TYR A 53 9.60 0.03 -9.92
N TYR A 54 10.27 0.59 -10.94
CA TYR A 54 9.73 0.66 -12.29
C TYR A 54 9.55 -0.74 -12.90
N ASN A 55 10.51 -1.65 -12.69
CA ASN A 55 10.40 -3.02 -13.15
C ASN A 55 9.20 -3.72 -12.50
N ASN A 56 9.11 -3.67 -11.16
CA ASN A 56 7.99 -4.31 -10.45
C ASN A 56 6.64 -3.67 -10.79
N ALA A 57 6.59 -2.36 -11.07
CA ALA A 57 5.36 -1.67 -11.47
C ALA A 57 4.86 -2.14 -12.83
N GLN A 58 5.77 -2.36 -13.80
CA GLN A 58 5.43 -2.95 -15.10
C GLN A 58 4.94 -4.39 -14.92
N THR A 59 5.65 -5.22 -14.16
CA THR A 59 5.20 -6.59 -13.85
C THR A 59 3.84 -6.59 -13.18
N LEU A 60 3.56 -5.70 -12.22
CA LEU A 60 2.26 -5.60 -11.56
C LEU A 60 1.13 -5.29 -12.55
N VAL A 61 1.38 -4.48 -13.59
CA VAL A 61 0.38 -4.20 -14.63
C VAL A 61 0.07 -5.46 -15.44
N ALA A 62 1.10 -6.24 -15.80
CA ALA A 62 0.92 -7.52 -16.48
C ALA A 62 0.22 -8.55 -15.59
N LEU A 63 0.63 -8.65 -14.32
CA LEU A 63 0.09 -9.57 -13.34
C LEU A 63 -1.43 -9.38 -13.17
N LYS A 64 -1.90 -8.14 -13.05
CA LYS A 64 -3.34 -7.85 -12.95
C LYS A 64 -4.17 -8.28 -14.18
N LYS A 65 -3.53 -8.54 -15.33
CA LYS A 65 -4.22 -8.99 -16.54
C LYS A 65 -4.41 -10.51 -16.58
N THR A 66 -3.69 -11.29 -15.78
CA THR A 66 -3.87 -12.73 -15.71
C THR A 66 -5.13 -13.08 -14.91
N ASP A 67 -5.76 -14.20 -15.22
CA ASP A 67 -7.00 -14.62 -14.55
C ASP A 67 -6.77 -14.94 -13.07
N GLU A 68 -5.60 -15.48 -12.71
CA GLU A 68 -5.23 -15.79 -11.33
C GLU A 68 -5.16 -14.55 -10.42
N PHE A 69 -4.73 -13.41 -10.96
CA PHE A 69 -4.48 -12.18 -10.19
C PHE A 69 -5.43 -11.03 -10.56
N ASN A 70 -6.53 -11.33 -11.25
CA ASN A 70 -7.52 -10.33 -11.66
C ASN A 70 -8.15 -9.59 -10.46
N TRP A 71 -8.28 -10.25 -9.30
CA TRP A 71 -8.81 -9.72 -8.04
C TRP A 71 -8.02 -8.52 -7.50
N LEU A 72 -6.78 -8.32 -7.93
CA LEU A 72 -6.01 -7.11 -7.62
C LEU A 72 -6.62 -5.84 -8.25
N LYS A 73 -7.52 -5.97 -9.23
CA LYS A 73 -8.25 -4.84 -9.83
C LYS A 73 -9.39 -4.31 -8.95
N ASP A 74 -9.81 -5.09 -7.95
CA ASP A 74 -10.91 -4.71 -7.05
C ASP A 74 -10.51 -3.60 -6.08
N VAL A 75 -9.21 -3.47 -5.82
CA VAL A 75 -8.65 -2.49 -4.89
C VAL A 75 -8.07 -1.28 -5.62
N ASN A 76 -7.82 -0.19 -4.89
CA ASN A 76 -7.21 1.00 -5.44
C ASN A 76 -5.79 0.70 -5.97
N SER A 77 -5.56 0.98 -7.26
CA SER A 77 -4.28 0.76 -7.92
C SER A 77 -3.14 1.55 -7.26
N GLN A 78 -3.44 2.73 -6.73
CA GLN A 78 -2.45 3.55 -6.04
C GLN A 78 -1.99 2.92 -4.72
N SER A 79 -2.85 2.14 -4.05
CA SER A 79 -2.47 1.42 -2.84
C SER A 79 -1.50 0.28 -3.13
N LEU A 80 -1.68 -0.41 -4.26
CA LEU A 80 -0.73 -1.44 -4.72
C LEU A 80 0.62 -0.83 -5.07
N GLN A 81 0.62 0.29 -5.81
CA GLN A 81 1.85 1.02 -6.14
C GLN A 81 2.54 1.58 -4.89
N ALA A 82 1.78 2.04 -3.89
CA ALA A 82 2.35 2.49 -2.63
C ALA A 82 3.08 1.36 -1.88
N SER A 83 2.57 0.11 -1.96
CA SER A 83 3.24 -1.07 -1.40
C SER A 83 4.58 -1.35 -2.10
N LEU A 84 4.63 -1.21 -3.43
CA LEU A 84 5.89 -1.29 -4.18
C LEU A 84 6.89 -0.20 -3.77
N LYS A 85 6.44 1.04 -3.57
CA LYS A 85 7.30 2.14 -3.10
C LYS A 85 7.82 1.90 -1.69
N ASP A 86 7.01 1.31 -0.81
CA ASP A 86 7.46 0.91 0.52
C ASP A 86 8.56 -0.15 0.44
N LEU A 87 8.42 -1.13 -0.47
CA LEU A 87 9.43 -2.16 -0.70
C LEU A 87 10.74 -1.53 -1.18
N ASP A 88 10.65 -0.61 -2.15
CA ASP A 88 11.80 0.10 -2.70
C ASP A 88 12.51 0.94 -1.62
N THR A 89 11.74 1.64 -0.79
CA THR A 89 12.26 2.39 0.36
C THR A 89 12.96 1.46 1.36
N ALA A 90 12.42 0.28 1.63
CA ALA A 90 13.03 -0.69 2.53
C ALA A 90 14.37 -1.21 1.99
N TYR A 91 14.45 -1.53 0.69
CA TYR A 91 15.71 -1.86 0.03
C TYR A 91 16.71 -0.70 0.09
N GLY A 92 16.27 0.53 -0.21
CA GLY A 92 17.11 1.72 -0.13
C GLY A 92 17.70 1.94 1.27
N ARG A 93 16.91 1.74 2.33
CA ARG A 93 17.38 1.81 3.72
C ARG A 93 18.35 0.67 4.06
N PHE A 94 18.10 -0.53 3.54
CA PHE A 94 19.01 -1.67 3.69
C PHE A 94 20.38 -1.39 3.06
N PHE A 95 20.42 -0.92 1.82
CA PHE A 95 21.68 -0.58 1.14
C PHE A 95 22.44 0.57 1.83
N LYS A 96 21.72 1.53 2.41
CA LYS A 96 22.30 2.61 3.24
C LYS A 96 22.73 2.14 4.64
N LYS A 97 22.61 0.85 4.97
CA LYS A 97 22.88 0.26 6.29
C LYS A 97 22.08 0.90 7.44
N GLN A 98 20.90 1.46 7.13
CA GLN A 98 19.99 2.11 8.09
C GLN A 98 18.88 1.17 8.59
N ALA A 99 18.71 0.01 7.96
CA ALA A 99 17.72 -1.00 8.32
C ALA A 99 18.21 -2.39 7.91
N MET A 100 17.64 -3.41 8.55
CA MET A 100 17.84 -4.80 8.16
C MET A 100 17.11 -5.11 6.85
N PHE A 101 17.50 -6.23 6.22
CA PHE A 101 16.89 -6.69 4.98
C PHE A 101 15.35 -6.85 5.12
N PRO A 102 14.55 -6.44 4.12
CA PRO A 102 13.10 -6.52 4.17
C PRO A 102 12.59 -7.97 4.36
N LYS A 103 11.62 -8.14 5.26
CA LYS A 103 11.01 -9.43 5.59
C LYS A 103 9.65 -9.59 4.90
N PHE A 104 9.23 -10.83 4.72
CA PHE A 104 7.86 -11.15 4.29
C PHE A 104 6.86 -10.70 5.37
N LYS A 105 5.72 -10.16 4.92
CA LYS A 105 4.61 -9.74 5.78
C LYS A 105 3.65 -10.92 5.98
N LYS A 106 3.23 -11.15 7.22
CA LYS A 106 2.25 -12.19 7.59
C LYS A 106 1.04 -11.58 8.27
N LYS A 107 -0.15 -12.04 7.89
CA LYS A 107 -1.42 -11.62 8.52
C LYS A 107 -1.35 -11.86 10.03
N GLY A 108 -1.77 -10.88 10.82
CA GLY A 108 -1.75 -10.95 12.29
C GLY A 108 -0.38 -10.68 12.95
N LEU A 109 0.73 -10.72 12.21
CA LEU A 109 2.05 -10.33 12.71
C LEU A 109 2.48 -8.93 12.25
N CYS A 110 2.02 -8.51 11.07
CA CYS A 110 2.21 -7.14 10.60
C CYS A 110 0.98 -6.28 10.86
N ILE A 111 1.19 -4.97 10.98
CA ILE A 111 0.09 -4.00 11.02
C ILE A 111 -0.65 -4.03 9.68
N ASP A 112 -1.96 -4.25 9.76
CA ASP A 112 -2.85 -4.23 8.61
C ASP A 112 -3.16 -2.78 8.25
N SER A 113 -2.52 -2.34 7.16
CA SER A 113 -2.59 -0.97 6.67
C SER A 113 -2.47 -0.92 5.16
N PHE A 114 -3.08 0.09 4.54
CA PHE A 114 -2.85 0.45 3.15
C PHE A 114 -2.72 1.98 3.07
N ARG A 115 -2.07 2.47 2.00
CA ARG A 115 -1.91 3.91 1.76
C ARG A 115 -2.69 4.31 0.50
N CYS A 116 -3.33 5.47 0.56
CA CYS A 116 -3.92 6.16 -0.59
C CYS A 116 -3.23 7.52 -0.70
N PRO A 117 -2.26 7.69 -1.61
CA PRO A 117 -1.45 8.91 -1.67
C PRO A 117 -2.21 10.10 -2.28
N GLN A 118 -3.23 9.87 -3.11
CA GLN A 118 -3.95 10.91 -3.83
C GLN A 118 -5.45 10.66 -3.81
N ASN A 119 -6.21 11.67 -4.24
CA ASN A 119 -7.67 11.65 -4.35
C ASN A 119 -8.39 11.31 -3.03
N VAL A 120 -7.79 11.73 -1.91
CA VAL A 120 -8.37 11.65 -0.57
C VAL A 120 -9.03 12.98 -0.24
N LYS A 121 -10.33 12.97 0.05
CA LYS A 121 -11.07 14.16 0.46
C LYS A 121 -11.84 13.87 1.74
N ILE A 122 -12.04 14.90 2.55
CA ILE A 122 -12.89 14.84 3.75
C ILE A 122 -14.00 15.86 3.53
N VAL A 123 -15.24 15.40 3.48
CA VAL A 123 -16.42 16.24 3.24
C VAL A 123 -17.51 15.82 4.23
N ASN A 124 -18.03 16.77 5.01
CA ASN A 124 -19.10 16.55 6.00
C ASN A 124 -18.82 15.34 6.92
N ASP A 125 -17.66 15.34 7.58
CA ASP A 125 -17.18 14.25 8.47
C ASP A 125 -17.09 12.85 7.82
N LYS A 126 -17.00 12.79 6.48
CA LYS A 126 -16.86 11.55 5.74
C LYS A 126 -15.59 11.54 4.90
N LEU A 127 -14.85 10.43 4.98
CA LEU A 127 -13.69 10.14 4.16
C LEU A 127 -14.13 9.67 2.78
N GLN A 128 -13.70 10.37 1.75
CA GLN A 128 -13.84 9.95 0.37
C GLN A 128 -12.47 9.52 -0.14
N ILE A 129 -12.36 8.25 -0.52
CA ILE A 129 -11.18 7.66 -1.15
C ILE A 129 -11.61 6.84 -2.36
N PRO A 130 -10.75 6.69 -3.39
CA PRO A 130 -11.10 5.97 -4.61
C PRO A 130 -11.57 4.54 -4.30
N LYS A 131 -12.60 4.07 -5.01
CA LYS A 131 -13.27 2.76 -4.83
C LYS A 131 -14.15 2.61 -3.58
N PHE A 132 -14.16 3.57 -2.66
CA PHE A 132 -15.00 3.49 -1.46
C PHE A 132 -16.21 4.43 -1.55
N LYS A 133 -17.35 3.96 -1.03
CA LYS A 133 -18.43 4.85 -0.58
C LYS A 133 -17.91 5.70 0.59
N PRO A 134 -18.40 6.94 0.78
CA PRO A 134 -17.94 7.82 1.87
C PRO A 134 -17.97 7.12 3.24
N VAL A 135 -16.84 7.07 3.93
CA VAL A 135 -16.67 6.39 5.22
C VAL A 135 -16.80 7.40 6.35
N LYS A 136 -17.64 7.13 7.36
CA LYS A 136 -17.80 8.06 8.50
C LYS A 136 -16.48 8.17 9.28
N ILE A 137 -16.07 9.40 9.60
CA ILE A 137 -14.91 9.70 10.42
C ILE A 137 -15.37 10.41 11.71
N LYS A 138 -14.69 10.17 12.82
CA LYS A 138 -14.79 11.04 14.00
C LYS A 138 -13.67 12.07 13.99
N ILE A 139 -13.98 13.27 13.51
CA ILE A 139 -13.08 14.43 13.57
C ILE A 139 -13.17 15.02 14.98
N HIS A 140 -12.08 14.93 15.73
CA HIS A 140 -11.97 15.47 17.09
C HIS A 140 -10.97 16.64 17.17
N ARG A 141 -10.38 17.01 16.04
CA ARG A 141 -9.45 18.14 15.85
C ARG A 141 -9.72 18.75 14.49
N ALA A 142 -9.73 20.07 14.39
CA ALA A 142 -9.83 20.76 13.11
C ALA A 142 -8.62 20.40 12.22
N ILE A 143 -8.88 20.25 10.92
CA ILE A 143 -7.83 20.04 9.93
C ILE A 143 -7.43 21.42 9.42
N GLU A 144 -6.26 21.88 9.84
CA GLU A 144 -5.59 23.11 9.38
C GLU A 144 -4.69 22.85 8.18
#